data_AF-A0A7Y7PRT4-F1
#
_entry.id   AF-A0A7Y7PRT4-F1
#
_cell.length_a   1.000
_cell.length_b   1.000
_cell.length_c   1.000
_cell.angle_alpha   90.00
_cell.angle_beta   90.00
_cell.angle_gamma   90.00
#
_symmetry.space_group_name_H-M   'P 1'
#
loop_
_entity.id
_entity.type
_entity.pdbx_description
1 polymer ?
#
loop_
_entity_poly.entity_id
_entity_poly.type
_entity_poly.pdbx_seq_one_letter_code
_entity_poly.pdbx_strand_id
1 'polypeptide(L)'
;MLHRLTFAPFHDADAATWFANLGDALEADGATGLLLANLTVSEALTLPAVAVLPGRVVVLQPSAKALGTTTQAQQTALAAWLGTWPELPAVPAAAITGFIIGSDSADKATAWPITTLERLPQRLRALPTTLLLPDTLLQRWAESLTEDEEEAEEEETYPTAFWEQKARQLWNWLGAADVPADPPYGTAPAQLAPSTDAAAEQQRLEQLRQQLFAELEQQRLQMEAREAAREQSITQLRQQLATTPSAAAEVATLQARLAAETQEKNALAAAITASRQEAEVRNRELEARMQQLGQQVAQLQTRPTATVSAAAAPTTIVPAAAAPGTASASSAPVVKPRPGGLHPATATAQWRLQWPRAALVLGLLAAIGAGGWAVQHYVRPPASSGETRSQPREDQPDTDEENLEAAAPTLFDIQPDTMQLEPEPTDSVEGTAPEPIEPRPEETMDSVAAPDEGI
;
A
#
# COMPACT_ATOMS: atom_id res chain seq x y z
N MET A 1 -21.78 -18.90 -7.52
CA MET A 1 -21.78 -17.98 -6.37
C MET A 1 -21.46 -16.58 -6.89
N LEU A 2 -21.89 -15.50 -6.21
CA LEU A 2 -21.52 -14.14 -6.55
C LEU A 2 -20.38 -13.69 -5.63
N HIS A 3 -19.19 -13.47 -6.19
CA HIS A 3 -18.03 -12.98 -5.43
C HIS A 3 -18.07 -11.45 -5.37
N ARG A 4 -18.02 -10.87 -4.18
CA ARG A 4 -18.04 -9.42 -3.97
C ARG A 4 -16.65 -8.95 -3.55
N LEU A 5 -15.98 -8.17 -4.39
CA LEU A 5 -14.60 -7.72 -4.17
C LEU A 5 -14.56 -6.19 -4.12
N THR A 6 -13.82 -5.62 -3.18
CA THR A 6 -13.68 -4.16 -3.00
C THR A 6 -12.22 -3.76 -3.20
N PHE A 7 -11.91 -3.04 -4.28
CA PHE A 7 -10.52 -2.68 -4.62
C PHE A 7 -10.02 -1.42 -3.88
N ALA A 8 -10.94 -0.58 -3.42
CA ALA A 8 -10.63 0.61 -2.66
C ALA A 8 -11.76 0.89 -1.64
N PRO A 9 -11.44 1.45 -0.46
CA PRO A 9 -12.44 1.78 0.53
C PRO A 9 -13.44 2.79 -0.03
N PHE A 10 -14.71 2.65 0.36
CA PHE A 10 -15.74 3.62 -0.02
C PHE A 10 -15.47 4.95 0.69
N HIS A 11 -15.54 6.06 -0.06
CA HIS A 11 -15.39 7.39 0.50
C HIS A 11 -16.57 7.84 1.38
N ASP A 12 -17.71 7.14 1.27
CA ASP A 12 -18.95 7.44 1.97
C ASP A 12 -19.72 6.16 2.30
N ALA A 13 -20.43 6.16 3.43
CA ALA A 13 -21.26 5.05 3.90
C ALA A 13 -22.45 4.79 2.96
N ASP A 14 -22.97 5.81 2.29
CA ASP A 14 -24.05 5.67 1.31
C ASP A 14 -23.61 4.83 0.10
N ALA A 15 -22.37 5.01 -0.37
CA ALA A 15 -21.82 4.24 -1.48
C ALA A 15 -21.59 2.76 -1.09
N ALA A 16 -21.12 2.52 0.14
CA ALA A 16 -20.96 1.17 0.69
C ALA A 16 -22.32 0.46 0.83
N THR A 17 -23.32 1.17 1.37
CA THR A 17 -24.69 0.65 1.54
C THR A 17 -25.34 0.35 0.18
N TRP A 18 -25.16 1.24 -0.80
CA TRP A 18 -25.63 1.01 -2.17
C TRP A 18 -24.99 -0.24 -2.79
N PHE A 19 -23.68 -0.42 -2.63
CA PHE A 19 -22.97 -1.60 -3.16
C PHE A 19 -23.40 -2.90 -2.46
N ALA A 20 -23.62 -2.87 -1.14
CA ALA A 20 -24.15 -4.01 -0.39
C ALA A 20 -25.55 -4.42 -0.91
N ASN A 21 -26.46 -3.44 -1.01
CA ASN A 21 -27.81 -3.66 -1.54
C ASN A 21 -27.79 -4.18 -2.99
N LEU A 22 -26.82 -3.73 -3.79
CA LEU A 22 -26.59 -4.22 -5.14
C LEU A 22 -26.17 -5.68 -5.16
N GLY A 23 -25.23 -6.07 -4.32
CA GLY A 23 -24.84 -7.48 -4.15
C GLY A 23 -26.03 -8.34 -3.72
N ASP A 24 -26.80 -7.89 -2.72
CA ASP A 24 -27.94 -8.64 -2.19
C ASP A 24 -29.04 -8.84 -3.23
N ALA A 25 -29.34 -7.81 -4.02
CA ALA A 25 -30.31 -7.89 -5.10
C ALA A 25 -29.89 -8.87 -6.22
N LEU A 26 -28.60 -8.91 -6.55
CA LEU A 26 -28.07 -9.84 -7.56
C LEU A 26 -28.02 -11.28 -7.04
N GLU A 27 -27.62 -11.47 -5.78
CA GLU A 27 -27.54 -12.78 -5.14
C GLU A 27 -28.94 -13.38 -4.92
N ALA A 28 -29.92 -12.57 -4.51
CA ALA A 28 -31.32 -13.00 -4.39
C ALA A 28 -31.92 -13.47 -5.72
N ASP A 29 -31.42 -12.96 -6.86
CA ASP A 29 -31.80 -13.43 -8.20
C ASP A 29 -31.06 -14.69 -8.66
N GLY A 30 -30.11 -15.19 -7.85
CA GLY A 30 -29.25 -16.31 -8.20
C GLY A 30 -28.18 -15.97 -9.24
N ALA A 31 -27.78 -14.70 -9.36
CA ALA A 31 -26.69 -14.31 -10.24
C ALA A 31 -25.37 -14.99 -9.79
N THR A 32 -24.57 -15.45 -10.76
CA THR A 32 -23.22 -15.96 -10.53
C THR A 32 -22.20 -15.07 -11.25
N GLY A 33 -20.98 -14.97 -10.72
CA GLY A 33 -19.90 -14.16 -11.28
C GLY A 33 -19.21 -13.30 -10.24
N LEU A 34 -18.67 -12.16 -10.66
CA LEU A 34 -17.98 -11.21 -9.79
C LEU A 34 -18.69 -9.85 -9.79
N LEU A 35 -18.72 -9.22 -8.62
CA LEU A 35 -19.14 -7.84 -8.42
C LEU A 35 -17.95 -7.08 -7.79
N LEU A 36 -17.36 -6.18 -8.57
CA LEU A 36 -16.15 -5.43 -8.21
C LEU A 36 -16.54 -4.00 -7.82
N ALA A 37 -16.14 -3.55 -6.63
CA ALA A 37 -16.39 -2.21 -6.12
C ALA A 37 -15.16 -1.30 -6.27
N ASN A 38 -15.41 -0.02 -6.55
CA ASN A 38 -14.41 1.06 -6.61
C ASN A 38 -13.18 0.72 -7.47
N LEU A 39 -13.43 0.17 -8.66
CA LEU A 39 -12.38 -0.33 -9.54
C LEU A 39 -11.65 0.82 -10.25
N THR A 40 -10.36 0.99 -9.95
CA THR A 40 -9.47 1.96 -10.60
C THR A 40 -8.93 1.42 -11.92
N VAL A 41 -9.61 1.74 -13.02
CA VAL A 41 -9.21 1.27 -14.37
C VAL A 41 -8.15 2.17 -15.03
N SER A 42 -8.01 3.41 -14.56
CA SER A 42 -6.92 4.33 -14.93
C SER A 42 -6.70 5.37 -13.82
N GLU A 43 -5.60 6.13 -13.89
CA GLU A 43 -5.26 7.16 -12.90
C GLU A 43 -6.39 8.19 -12.67
N ALA A 44 -7.21 8.43 -13.70
CA ALA A 44 -8.28 9.43 -13.65
C ALA A 44 -9.69 8.80 -13.59
N LEU A 45 -9.82 7.47 -13.58
CA LEU A 45 -11.11 6.81 -13.67
C LEU A 45 -11.26 5.66 -12.68
N THR A 46 -12.18 5.87 -11.75
CA THR A 46 -12.67 4.85 -10.81
C THR A 46 -14.13 4.52 -11.16
N LEU A 47 -14.43 3.24 -11.30
CA LEU A 47 -15.77 2.74 -11.58
C LEU A 47 -16.44 2.31 -10.25
N PRO A 48 -17.64 2.81 -9.92
CA PRO A 48 -18.29 2.51 -8.63
C PRO A 48 -18.56 1.03 -8.43
N ALA A 49 -19.16 0.38 -9.43
CA ALA A 49 -19.34 -1.06 -9.45
C ALA A 49 -19.25 -1.63 -10.88
N VAL A 50 -18.64 -2.80 -10.99
CA VAL A 50 -18.56 -3.58 -12.23
C VAL A 50 -19.02 -5.00 -11.95
N ALA A 51 -20.06 -5.45 -12.64
CA ALA A 51 -20.52 -6.83 -12.60
C ALA A 51 -19.97 -7.60 -13.81
N VAL A 52 -19.19 -8.63 -13.54
CA VAL A 52 -18.66 -9.59 -14.53
C VAL A 52 -19.43 -10.89 -14.38
N LEU A 53 -20.39 -11.11 -15.27
CA LEU A 53 -21.31 -12.25 -15.24
C LEU A 53 -21.04 -13.17 -16.43
N PRO A 54 -21.53 -14.43 -16.42
CA PRO A 54 -21.40 -15.34 -17.55
C PRO A 54 -21.87 -14.69 -18.86
N GLY A 55 -20.91 -14.52 -19.76
CA GLY A 55 -21.07 -13.94 -21.09
C GLY A 55 -21.35 -12.43 -21.19
N ARG A 56 -21.23 -11.65 -20.10
CA ARG A 56 -21.48 -10.19 -20.13
C ARG A 56 -20.67 -9.44 -19.07
N VAL A 57 -20.30 -8.20 -19.40
CA VAL A 57 -19.66 -7.25 -18.47
C VAL A 57 -20.51 -6.00 -18.40
N VAL A 58 -20.82 -5.56 -17.18
CA VAL A 58 -21.74 -4.47 -16.93
C VAL A 58 -21.17 -3.48 -15.92
N VAL A 59 -21.15 -2.20 -16.26
CA VAL A 59 -20.80 -1.12 -15.32
C VAL A 59 -22.07 -0.57 -14.67
N LEU A 60 -22.05 -0.42 -13.36
CA LEU A 60 -23.21 -0.03 -12.55
C LEU A 60 -22.85 1.24 -11.78
N GLN A 61 -23.70 2.26 -11.86
CA GLN A 61 -23.47 3.58 -11.24
C GLN A 61 -24.67 3.98 -10.35
N PRO A 62 -24.44 4.52 -9.12
CA PRO A 62 -25.51 4.84 -8.16
C PRO A 62 -26.32 6.09 -8.49
N SER A 63 -25.80 6.99 -9.34
CA SER A 63 -26.54 8.16 -9.80
C SER A 63 -25.94 8.69 -11.09
N ALA A 64 -26.74 9.46 -11.85
CA ALA A 64 -26.29 10.15 -13.06
C ALA A 64 -25.29 11.29 -12.78
N LYS A 65 -24.82 11.47 -11.54
CA LYS A 65 -23.88 12.53 -11.19
C LYS A 65 -22.67 12.40 -12.11
N ALA A 66 -22.50 13.41 -12.97
CA ALA A 66 -21.66 13.34 -14.13
C ALA A 66 -20.22 12.99 -13.74
N LEU A 67 -19.85 11.71 -13.91
CA LEU A 67 -18.47 11.40 -14.21
C LEU A 67 -18.16 12.18 -15.48
N GLY A 68 -17.23 13.14 -15.40
CA GLY A 68 -16.83 13.98 -16.55
C GLY A 68 -16.25 13.19 -17.73
N THR A 69 -16.18 11.86 -17.61
CA THR A 69 -15.72 10.93 -18.62
C THR A 69 -16.88 10.43 -19.47
N THR A 70 -16.67 10.37 -20.78
CA THR A 70 -17.65 9.78 -21.70
C THR A 70 -17.82 8.28 -21.43
N THR A 71 -19.02 7.75 -21.67
CA THR A 71 -19.29 6.30 -21.65
C THR A 71 -18.27 5.49 -22.44
N GLN A 72 -17.87 6.00 -23.61
CA GLN A 72 -16.89 5.33 -24.47
C GLN A 72 -15.50 5.26 -23.80
N ALA A 73 -15.08 6.32 -23.11
CA ALA A 73 -13.83 6.31 -22.35
C ALA A 73 -13.88 5.28 -21.22
N GLN A 74 -15.01 5.19 -20.51
CA GLN A 74 -15.19 4.19 -19.44
C GLN A 74 -15.14 2.75 -19.96
N GLN A 75 -15.84 2.46 -21.06
CA GLN A 75 -15.81 1.15 -21.70
C GLN A 75 -14.40 0.80 -22.23
N THR A 76 -13.70 1.76 -22.82
CA THR A 76 -12.34 1.54 -23.36
C THR A 76 -11.35 1.28 -22.24
N ALA A 77 -11.40 2.06 -21.17
CA ALA A 77 -10.54 1.88 -20.01
C ALA A 77 -10.79 0.55 -19.31
N LEU A 78 -12.07 0.17 -19.11
CA LEU A 78 -12.41 -1.12 -18.53
C LEU A 78 -12.00 -2.29 -19.43
N ALA A 79 -12.19 -2.20 -20.75
CA ALA A 79 -11.73 -3.22 -21.69
C ALA A 79 -10.20 -3.40 -21.67
N ALA A 80 -9.45 -2.28 -21.59
CA ALA A 80 -8.00 -2.32 -21.48
C ALA A 80 -7.56 -2.96 -20.16
N TRP A 81 -8.20 -2.60 -19.04
CA TRP A 81 -7.94 -3.19 -17.72
C TRP A 81 -8.29 -4.68 -17.69
N LEU A 82 -9.44 -5.10 -18.22
CA LEU A 82 -9.78 -6.53 -18.32
C LEU A 82 -8.77 -7.31 -19.19
N GLY A 83 -8.21 -6.65 -20.21
CA GLY A 83 -7.16 -7.22 -21.06
C GLY A 83 -5.78 -7.34 -20.42
N THR A 84 -5.54 -6.78 -19.22
CA THR A 84 -4.28 -7.02 -18.49
C THR A 84 -4.27 -8.36 -17.77
N TRP A 85 -5.44 -9.00 -17.59
CA TRP A 85 -5.57 -10.28 -16.93
C TRP A 85 -5.39 -11.42 -17.94
N PRO A 86 -4.35 -12.27 -17.78
CA PRO A 86 -4.07 -13.33 -18.75
C PRO A 86 -5.14 -14.43 -18.78
N GLU A 87 -5.93 -14.57 -17.72
CA GLU A 87 -6.98 -15.57 -17.61
C GLU A 87 -8.25 -15.19 -18.37
N LEU A 88 -8.47 -13.89 -18.59
CA LEU A 88 -9.67 -13.38 -19.24
C LEU A 88 -9.47 -13.32 -20.76
N PRO A 89 -10.47 -13.74 -21.57
CA PRO A 89 -10.45 -13.47 -22.99
C PRO A 89 -10.53 -11.97 -23.24
N ALA A 90 -9.98 -11.50 -24.37
CA ALA A 90 -10.07 -10.09 -24.74
C ALA A 90 -11.53 -9.62 -24.80
N VAL A 91 -11.89 -8.68 -23.91
CA VAL A 91 -13.24 -8.10 -23.84
C VAL A 91 -13.28 -6.83 -24.70
N PRO A 92 -13.96 -6.82 -25.86
CA PRO A 92 -14.11 -5.61 -26.64
C PRO A 92 -14.94 -4.57 -25.88
N ALA A 93 -14.55 -3.29 -25.96
CA ALA A 93 -15.26 -2.19 -25.30
C ALA A 93 -16.75 -2.13 -25.66
N ALA A 94 -17.12 -2.50 -26.90
CA ALA A 94 -18.50 -2.53 -27.37
C ALA A 94 -19.38 -3.62 -26.70
N ALA A 95 -18.78 -4.63 -26.06
CA ALA A 95 -19.51 -5.65 -25.32
C ALA A 95 -19.78 -5.26 -23.85
N ILE A 96 -19.19 -4.15 -23.38
CA ILE A 96 -19.39 -3.63 -22.04
C ILE A 96 -20.64 -2.76 -22.04
N THR A 97 -21.67 -3.20 -21.32
CA THR A 97 -22.90 -2.41 -21.12
C THR A 97 -22.80 -1.60 -19.84
N GLY A 98 -23.58 -0.54 -19.68
CA GLY A 98 -23.68 0.13 -18.39
C GLY A 98 -25.11 0.52 -18.05
N PHE A 99 -25.38 0.62 -16.75
CA PHE A 99 -26.67 1.07 -16.19
C PHE A 99 -26.45 2.10 -15.10
N ILE A 100 -27.40 3.02 -15.00
CA ILE A 100 -27.53 3.93 -13.87
C ILE A 100 -28.63 3.37 -12.97
N ILE A 101 -28.30 3.09 -11.71
CA ILE A 101 -29.20 2.53 -10.71
C ILE A 101 -29.73 3.68 -9.85
N GLY A 102 -31.01 4.02 -9.98
CA GLY A 102 -31.60 5.09 -9.19
C GLY A 102 -33.08 5.33 -9.49
N SER A 103 -33.72 6.11 -8.63
CA SER A 103 -35.12 6.50 -8.75
C SER A 103 -35.23 7.84 -9.49
N ASP A 104 -35.48 7.79 -10.80
CA ASP A 104 -36.18 8.85 -11.56
C ASP A 104 -35.56 10.27 -11.66
N SER A 105 -34.24 10.39 -11.79
CA SER A 105 -33.70 11.65 -12.37
C SER A 105 -33.77 11.59 -13.90
N ALA A 106 -34.76 12.27 -14.46
CA ALA A 106 -34.98 12.46 -15.90
C ALA A 106 -33.93 13.37 -16.57
N ASP A 107 -32.67 13.31 -16.15
CA ASP A 107 -31.58 14.00 -16.84
C ASP A 107 -31.27 13.25 -18.15
N LYS A 108 -31.87 13.76 -19.23
CA LYS A 108 -31.79 13.26 -20.62
C LYS A 108 -30.38 13.18 -21.22
N ALA A 109 -29.33 13.49 -20.47
CA ALA A 109 -27.97 13.62 -20.97
C ALA A 109 -27.09 12.38 -20.77
N THR A 110 -27.58 11.33 -20.10
CA THR A 110 -26.77 10.12 -19.90
C THR A 110 -26.99 9.11 -21.02
N ALA A 111 -25.90 8.55 -21.55
CA ALA A 111 -25.95 7.55 -22.64
C ALA A 111 -26.36 6.15 -22.15
N TRP A 112 -26.50 5.96 -20.83
CA TRP A 112 -26.83 4.66 -20.22
C TRP A 112 -28.29 4.58 -19.80
N PRO A 113 -28.93 3.41 -19.97
CA PRO A 113 -30.27 3.18 -19.47
C PRO A 113 -30.32 3.28 -17.94
N ILE A 114 -31.33 4.00 -17.45
CA ILE A 114 -31.66 4.08 -16.03
C ILE A 114 -32.50 2.86 -15.63
N THR A 115 -32.18 2.24 -14.51
CA THR A 115 -32.91 1.11 -13.93
C THR A 115 -33.03 1.24 -12.41
N THR A 116 -34.01 0.56 -11.83
CA THR A 116 -34.14 0.44 -10.37
C THR A 116 -33.45 -0.82 -9.90
N LEU A 117 -33.02 -0.85 -8.64
CA LEU A 117 -32.35 -2.01 -8.05
C LEU A 117 -33.18 -3.30 -8.22
N GLU A 118 -34.49 -3.21 -8.02
CA GLU A 118 -35.45 -4.32 -8.17
C GLU A 118 -35.56 -4.86 -9.61
N ARG A 119 -35.38 -4.00 -10.62
CA ARG A 119 -35.48 -4.36 -12.04
C ARG A 119 -34.13 -4.71 -12.66
N LEU A 120 -33.04 -4.44 -11.96
CA LEU A 120 -31.70 -4.69 -12.44
C LEU A 120 -31.51 -6.16 -12.86
N PRO A 121 -31.89 -7.18 -12.08
CA PRO A 121 -31.64 -8.56 -12.47
C PRO A 121 -32.39 -8.96 -13.74
N GLN A 122 -33.64 -8.49 -13.90
CA GLN A 122 -34.41 -8.68 -15.13
C GLN A 122 -33.75 -8.00 -16.34
N ARG A 123 -33.22 -6.78 -16.16
CA ARG A 123 -32.48 -6.06 -17.22
C ARG A 123 -31.17 -6.75 -17.57
N LEU A 124 -30.44 -7.24 -16.57
CA LEU A 124 -29.22 -7.99 -16.78
C LEU A 124 -29.49 -9.25 -17.57
N ARG A 125 -30.51 -10.04 -17.23
CA ARG A 125 -30.91 -11.25 -17.97
C ARG A 125 -31.32 -10.97 -19.42
N ALA A 126 -31.93 -9.81 -19.68
CA ALA A 126 -32.33 -9.39 -21.02
C ALA A 126 -31.16 -8.95 -21.93
N LEU A 127 -29.97 -8.71 -21.37
CA LEU A 127 -28.81 -8.38 -22.19
C LEU A 127 -28.34 -9.55 -23.05
N PRO A 128 -27.81 -9.30 -24.26
CA PRO A 128 -27.22 -10.34 -25.09
C PRO A 128 -25.92 -10.87 -24.48
N THR A 129 -25.74 -12.18 -24.49
CA THR A 129 -24.47 -12.84 -24.14
C THR A 129 -23.53 -12.81 -25.35
N THR A 130 -22.77 -11.72 -25.48
CA THR A 130 -21.84 -11.53 -26.61
C THR A 130 -20.44 -12.05 -26.33
N LEU A 131 -20.11 -12.32 -25.05
CA LEU A 131 -18.78 -12.71 -24.63
C LEU A 131 -18.70 -14.20 -24.28
N LEU A 132 -17.53 -14.80 -24.47
CA LEU A 132 -17.23 -16.17 -24.07
C LEU A 132 -16.57 -16.19 -22.68
N LEU A 133 -17.29 -15.75 -21.64
CA LEU A 133 -16.87 -15.93 -20.25
C LEU A 133 -17.68 -17.08 -19.63
N PRO A 134 -17.17 -18.32 -19.63
CA PRO A 134 -17.81 -19.42 -18.94
C PRO A 134 -17.70 -19.24 -17.43
N ASP A 135 -18.68 -19.77 -16.69
CA ASP A 135 -18.76 -19.65 -15.22
C ASP A 135 -17.49 -20.18 -14.54
N THR A 136 -16.94 -21.30 -15.01
CA THR A 136 -15.67 -21.88 -14.50
C THR A 136 -14.46 -20.96 -14.63
N LEU A 137 -14.41 -20.10 -15.65
CA LEU A 137 -13.32 -19.14 -15.84
C LEU A 137 -13.48 -17.95 -14.90
N LEU A 138 -14.72 -17.50 -14.70
CA LEU A 138 -15.02 -16.46 -13.71
C LEU A 138 -14.73 -16.94 -12.29
N GLN A 139 -15.03 -18.20 -11.98
CA GLN A 139 -14.71 -18.77 -10.68
C GLN A 139 -13.19 -18.83 -10.45
N ARG A 140 -12.41 -19.34 -11.42
CA ARG A 140 -10.95 -19.34 -11.32
C ARG A 140 -10.38 -17.93 -11.16
N TRP A 141 -10.91 -16.98 -11.94
CA TRP A 141 -10.47 -15.60 -11.85
C TRP A 141 -10.82 -14.98 -10.49
N ALA A 142 -11.99 -15.29 -9.93
CA ALA A 142 -12.37 -14.87 -8.59
C ALA A 142 -11.44 -15.47 -7.52
N GLU A 143 -11.13 -16.76 -7.63
CA GLU A 143 -10.17 -17.46 -6.75
C GLU A 143 -8.79 -16.78 -6.84
N SER A 144 -8.28 -16.50 -8.05
CA SER A 144 -7.00 -15.81 -8.24
C SER A 144 -6.94 -14.42 -7.60
N LEU A 145 -8.09 -13.70 -7.55
CA LEU A 145 -8.15 -12.37 -6.95
C LEU A 145 -8.22 -12.40 -5.41
N THR A 146 -8.65 -13.53 -4.83
CA THR A 146 -8.74 -13.71 -3.36
C THR A 146 -7.56 -14.46 -2.77
N GLU A 147 -6.96 -15.39 -3.54
CA GLU A 147 -5.85 -16.24 -3.10
C GLU A 147 -4.56 -15.42 -2.90
N ASP A 148 -4.38 -14.36 -3.69
CA ASP A 148 -3.26 -13.41 -3.55
C ASP A 148 -3.23 -12.70 -2.16
N GLU A 149 -4.33 -12.70 -1.40
CA GLU A 149 -4.43 -12.01 -0.09
C GLU A 149 -4.17 -12.96 1.09
N GLU A 150 -4.54 -14.23 1.01
CA GLU A 150 -4.36 -15.22 2.11
C GLU A 150 -2.93 -15.80 2.15
N GLU A 151 -2.27 -16.02 1.00
CA GLU A 151 -0.86 -16.48 0.98
C GLU A 151 0.12 -15.41 1.48
N ALA A 152 -0.28 -14.13 1.51
CA ALA A 152 0.54 -13.03 2.00
C ALA A 152 0.66 -12.97 3.53
N GLU A 153 -0.21 -13.66 4.28
CA GLU A 153 -0.21 -13.64 5.75
C GLU A 153 0.43 -14.88 6.40
N GLU A 154 0.44 -16.05 5.74
CA GLU A 154 0.98 -17.29 6.32
C GLU A 154 2.40 -17.67 5.83
N GLU A 155 2.87 -17.12 4.73
CA GLU A 155 4.27 -17.25 4.31
C GLU A 155 4.96 -15.88 4.32
N GLU A 156 5.78 -15.63 5.34
CA GLU A 156 6.88 -14.62 5.36
C GLU A 156 7.94 -14.89 4.25
N THR A 157 7.60 -15.59 3.18
CA THR A 157 8.38 -15.68 1.95
C THR A 157 7.97 -14.51 1.04
N TYR A 158 8.42 -13.31 1.43
CA TYR A 158 8.42 -12.05 0.68
C TYR A 158 7.68 -12.03 -0.69
N PRO A 159 6.73 -11.09 -0.92
CA PRO A 159 6.18 -10.79 -2.24
C PRO A 159 7.25 -10.07 -3.10
N THR A 160 8.30 -10.79 -3.48
CA THR A 160 9.37 -10.25 -4.31
C THR A 160 8.87 -9.96 -5.71
N ALA A 161 7.85 -10.65 -6.23
CA ALA A 161 7.44 -10.50 -7.63
C ALA A 161 6.82 -9.13 -7.97
N PHE A 162 5.92 -8.61 -7.14
CA PHE A 162 5.32 -7.28 -7.35
C PHE A 162 6.35 -6.17 -7.14
N TRP A 163 7.12 -6.26 -6.05
CA TRP A 163 8.20 -5.32 -5.77
C TRP A 163 9.32 -5.41 -6.80
N GLU A 164 9.60 -6.58 -7.38
CA GLU A 164 10.58 -6.76 -8.44
C GLU A 164 10.08 -6.18 -9.77
N GLN A 165 8.79 -6.28 -10.09
CA GLN A 165 8.23 -5.59 -11.26
C GLN A 165 8.24 -4.07 -11.09
N LYS A 166 7.84 -3.56 -9.92
CA LYS A 166 7.91 -2.12 -9.62
C LYS A 166 9.34 -1.62 -9.53
N ALA A 167 10.24 -2.40 -8.95
CA ALA A 167 11.67 -2.11 -8.93
C ALA A 167 12.24 -2.13 -10.34
N ARG A 168 11.91 -3.10 -11.19
CA ARG A 168 12.33 -3.11 -12.61
C ARG A 168 11.74 -1.94 -13.40
N GLN A 169 10.50 -1.52 -13.13
CA GLN A 169 9.92 -0.33 -13.72
C GLN A 169 10.63 0.95 -13.25
N LEU A 170 10.92 1.07 -11.96
CA LEU A 170 11.69 2.17 -11.40
C LEU A 170 13.15 2.15 -11.89
N TRP A 171 13.76 0.98 -12.07
CA TRP A 171 15.12 0.79 -12.58
C TRP A 171 15.21 1.15 -14.06
N ASN A 172 14.20 0.77 -14.85
CA ASN A 172 14.04 1.21 -16.23
C ASN A 172 13.78 2.72 -16.31
N TRP A 173 13.06 3.29 -15.34
CA TRP A 173 12.80 4.73 -15.27
C TRP A 173 14.03 5.54 -14.82
N LEU A 174 14.86 4.99 -13.92
CA LEU A 174 16.15 5.55 -13.51
C LEU A 174 17.23 5.48 -14.61
N GLY A 175 16.90 4.91 -15.78
CA GLY A 175 17.82 4.85 -16.92
C GLY A 175 18.85 3.73 -16.83
N ALA A 176 18.72 2.79 -15.90
CA ALA A 176 19.67 1.69 -15.76
C ALA A 176 19.54 0.61 -16.87
N ALA A 177 18.55 0.72 -17.75
CA ALA A 177 18.50 -0.04 -19.01
C ALA A 177 19.57 0.40 -20.02
N ASP A 178 20.23 1.54 -19.78
CA ASP A 178 21.31 2.08 -20.61
C ASP A 178 22.69 1.93 -19.92
N VAL A 179 22.81 1.05 -18.92
CA VAL A 179 24.13 0.59 -18.46
C VAL A 179 24.64 -0.38 -19.52
N PRO A 180 25.67 -0.02 -20.33
CA PRO A 180 26.22 -0.93 -21.32
C PRO A 180 26.66 -2.22 -20.61
N ALA A 181 26.31 -3.37 -21.19
CA ALA A 181 26.71 -4.67 -20.67
C ALA A 181 28.19 -4.62 -20.27
N ASP A 182 28.46 -4.82 -18.98
CA ASP A 182 29.80 -4.79 -18.41
C ASP A 182 30.75 -5.57 -19.33
N PRO A 183 31.88 -4.99 -19.73
CA PRO A 183 32.84 -5.70 -20.58
C PRO A 183 33.22 -7.02 -19.89
N PRO A 184 33.34 -8.12 -20.65
CA PRO A 184 33.49 -9.47 -20.11
C PRO A 184 34.64 -9.51 -19.09
N TYR A 185 34.30 -9.97 -17.87
CA TYR A 185 35.22 -10.22 -16.76
C TYR A 185 36.51 -10.90 -17.27
N GLY A 186 37.60 -10.14 -17.37
CA GLY A 186 38.85 -10.65 -17.92
C GLY A 186 40.01 -9.66 -17.95
N THR A 187 39.74 -8.36 -17.96
CA THR A 187 40.79 -7.35 -17.73
C THR A 187 40.77 -6.97 -16.28
N ALA A 188 41.79 -7.39 -15.53
CA ALA A 188 42.03 -6.95 -14.16
C ALA A 188 41.86 -5.42 -14.11
N PRO A 189 40.94 -4.89 -13.27
CA PRO A 189 40.75 -3.46 -13.19
C PRO A 189 42.08 -2.85 -12.79
N ALA A 190 42.60 -1.94 -13.62
CA ALA A 190 43.62 -1.02 -13.16
C ALA A 190 43.06 -0.39 -11.88
N GLN A 191 43.82 -0.47 -10.78
CA GLN A 191 43.46 0.19 -9.53
C GLN A 191 43.39 1.69 -9.80
N LEU A 192 42.22 2.19 -10.23
CA LEU A 192 41.95 3.61 -10.27
C LEU A 192 41.97 4.06 -8.81
N ALA A 193 42.93 4.95 -8.50
CA ALA A 193 42.99 5.59 -7.20
C ALA A 193 41.62 6.21 -6.87
N PRO A 194 41.14 6.10 -5.62
CA PRO A 194 39.86 6.66 -5.22
C PRO A 194 39.86 8.15 -5.55
N SER A 195 38.98 8.56 -6.45
CA SER A 195 38.76 9.99 -6.70
C SER A 195 38.29 10.62 -5.39
N THR A 196 38.82 11.79 -5.06
CA THR A 196 38.41 12.59 -3.90
C THR A 196 36.91 12.83 -3.85
N ASP A 197 36.25 12.79 -5.02
CA ASP A 197 34.81 12.98 -5.19
C ASP A 197 33.99 11.82 -4.59
N ALA A 198 34.51 10.58 -4.61
CA ALA A 198 33.80 9.43 -4.06
C ALA A 198 33.64 9.51 -2.53
N ALA A 199 34.62 10.07 -1.82
CA ALA A 199 34.52 10.27 -0.37
C ALA A 199 33.49 11.36 -0.01
N ALA A 200 33.41 12.43 -0.80
CA ALA A 200 32.42 13.49 -0.61
C ALA A 200 30.99 13.00 -0.89
N GLU A 201 30.81 12.16 -1.91
CA GLU A 201 29.52 11.54 -2.22
C GLU A 201 29.06 10.58 -1.10
N GLN A 202 29.98 9.77 -0.56
CA GLN A 202 29.67 8.90 0.58
C GLN A 202 29.19 9.70 1.79
N GLN A 203 29.89 10.77 2.16
CA GLN A 203 29.47 11.65 3.25
C GLN A 203 28.08 12.26 3.00
N ARG A 204 27.78 12.64 1.75
CA ARG A 204 26.46 13.17 1.38
C ARG A 204 25.35 12.12 1.52
N LEU A 205 25.62 10.87 1.16
CA LEU A 205 24.65 9.78 1.31
C LEU A 205 24.42 9.41 2.78
N GLU A 206 25.47 9.44 3.60
CA GLU A 206 25.33 9.25 5.04
C GLU A 206 24.49 10.35 5.67
N GLN A 207 24.71 11.61 5.28
CA GLN A 207 23.91 12.74 5.76
C GLN A 207 22.43 12.61 5.35
N LEU A 208 22.16 12.20 4.10
CA LEU A 208 20.79 11.95 3.64
C LEU A 208 20.12 10.80 4.42
N ARG A 209 20.85 9.71 4.71
CA ARG A 209 20.32 8.62 5.53
C ARG A 209 19.96 9.10 6.93
N GLN A 210 20.85 9.85 7.57
CA GLN A 210 20.59 10.40 8.91
C GLN A 210 19.37 11.33 8.90
N GLN A 211 19.21 12.15 7.86
CA GLN A 211 18.05 13.04 7.72
C GLN A 211 16.74 12.25 7.57
N LEU A 212 16.72 11.20 6.75
CA LEU A 212 15.53 10.36 6.56
C LEU A 212 15.13 9.62 7.84
N PHE A 213 16.11 9.13 8.62
CA PHE A 213 15.81 8.51 9.92
C PHE A 213 15.18 9.51 10.90
N ALA A 214 15.72 10.73 10.98
CA ALA A 214 15.17 11.77 11.85
C ALA A 214 13.74 12.19 11.45
N GLU A 215 13.45 12.27 10.14
CA GLU A 215 12.12 12.61 9.64
C GLU A 215 11.09 11.51 9.97
N LEU A 216 11.47 10.23 9.82
CA LEU A 216 10.59 9.11 10.16
C LEU A 216 10.29 9.05 11.67
N GLU A 217 11.30 9.29 12.52
CA GLU A 217 11.09 9.38 13.97
C GLU A 217 10.13 10.52 14.32
N GLN A 218 10.28 11.68 13.68
CA GLN A 218 9.38 12.82 13.88
C GLN A 218 7.94 12.51 13.45
N GLN A 219 7.75 11.86 12.30
CA GLN A 219 6.41 11.46 11.83
C GLN A 219 5.76 10.47 12.79
N ARG A 220 6.54 9.53 13.32
CA ARG A 220 6.05 8.56 14.30
C ARG A 220 5.58 9.25 15.59
N LEU A 221 6.38 10.17 16.14
CA LEU A 221 5.98 10.94 17.32
C LEU A 221 4.70 11.77 17.06
N GLN A 222 4.53 12.32 15.86
CA GLN A 222 3.30 13.04 15.50
C GLN A 222 2.08 12.13 15.42
N MET A 223 2.24 10.90 14.93
CA MET A 223 1.17 9.91 14.91
C MET A 223 0.78 9.49 16.33
N GLU A 224 1.77 9.17 17.17
CA GLU A 224 1.57 8.81 18.58
C GLU A 224 0.86 9.95 19.34
N ALA A 225 1.22 11.21 19.09
CA ALA A 225 0.53 12.36 19.70
C ALA A 225 -0.92 12.52 19.23
N ARG A 226 -1.21 12.26 17.95
CA ARG A 226 -2.59 12.30 17.42
C ARG A 226 -3.44 11.17 17.97
N GLU A 227 -2.86 9.99 18.15
CA GLU A 227 -3.52 8.84 18.76
C GLU A 227 -3.83 9.12 20.24
N ALA A 228 -2.87 9.63 21.02
CA ALA A 228 -3.12 10.03 22.41
C ALA A 228 -4.23 11.09 22.54
N ALA A 229 -4.29 12.07 21.62
CA ALA A 229 -5.37 13.06 21.60
C ALA A 229 -6.75 12.43 21.26
N ARG A 230 -6.80 11.45 20.36
CA ARG A 230 -8.03 10.70 20.04
C ARG A 230 -8.47 9.83 21.22
N GLU A 231 -7.54 9.22 21.95
CA GLU A 231 -7.87 8.44 23.16
C GLU A 231 -8.47 9.33 24.26
N GLN A 232 -7.94 10.54 24.44
CA GLN A 232 -8.50 11.52 25.38
C GLN A 232 -9.92 11.93 24.99
N SER A 233 -10.18 12.19 23.70
CA SER A 233 -11.52 12.57 23.24
C SER A 233 -12.55 11.44 23.40
N ILE A 234 -12.15 10.19 23.12
CA ILE A 234 -12.99 9.01 23.36
C ILE A 234 -13.29 8.87 24.86
N THR A 235 -12.31 9.10 25.73
CA THR A 235 -12.50 9.03 27.18
C THR A 235 -13.47 10.10 27.68
N GLN A 236 -13.37 11.33 27.16
CA GLN A 236 -14.34 12.41 27.46
C GLN A 236 -15.75 12.06 26.97
N LEU A 237 -15.89 11.53 25.75
CA LEU A 237 -17.19 11.09 25.22
C LEU A 237 -17.79 9.97 26.08
N ARG A 238 -16.97 9.04 26.58
CA ARG A 238 -17.42 8.01 27.53
C ARG A 238 -17.90 8.62 28.85
N GLN A 239 -17.19 9.61 29.39
CA GLN A 239 -17.61 10.31 30.61
C GLN A 239 -18.94 11.04 30.39
N GLN A 240 -19.12 11.71 29.25
CA GLN A 240 -20.38 12.37 28.90
C GLN A 240 -21.53 11.37 28.75
N LEU A 241 -21.30 10.23 28.09
CA LEU A 241 -22.31 9.18 27.95
C LEU A 241 -22.68 8.55 29.30
N ALA A 242 -21.73 8.37 30.22
CA ALA A 242 -21.99 7.86 31.56
C ALA A 242 -22.92 8.78 32.39
N THR A 243 -22.96 10.08 32.09
CA THR A 243 -23.86 11.03 32.75
C THR A 243 -25.29 11.03 32.19
N THR A 244 -25.59 10.25 31.15
CA THR A 244 -26.92 10.24 30.48
C THR A 244 -27.71 8.97 30.85
N PRO A 245 -28.77 9.05 31.69
CA PRO A 245 -29.35 7.88 32.37
C PRO A 245 -30.32 6.97 31.58
N SER A 246 -30.59 7.19 30.28
CA SER A 246 -31.70 6.48 29.58
C SER A 246 -31.33 5.29 28.69
N ALA A 247 -30.10 4.77 28.72
CA ALA A 247 -29.66 3.65 27.86
C ALA A 247 -28.80 2.57 28.57
N ALA A 248 -29.03 2.32 29.86
CA ALA A 248 -28.10 1.58 30.73
C ALA A 248 -27.78 0.12 30.32
N ALA A 249 -28.73 -0.62 29.71
CA ALA A 249 -28.52 -2.04 29.41
C ALA A 249 -27.64 -2.28 28.17
N GLU A 250 -27.91 -1.56 27.08
CA GLU A 250 -27.09 -1.64 25.85
C GLU A 250 -25.70 -1.06 26.10
N VAL A 251 -25.59 0.03 26.87
CA VAL A 251 -24.31 0.61 27.28
C VAL A 251 -23.46 -0.38 28.08
N ALA A 252 -24.05 -1.17 28.98
CA ALA A 252 -23.31 -2.20 29.72
C ALA A 252 -22.73 -3.29 28.79
N THR A 253 -23.49 -3.73 27.79
CA THR A 253 -22.98 -4.71 26.81
C THR A 253 -21.89 -4.14 25.90
N LEU A 254 -22.04 -2.89 25.45
CA LEU A 254 -21.01 -2.21 24.67
C LEU A 254 -19.75 -1.95 25.50
N GLN A 255 -19.89 -1.62 26.78
CA GLN A 255 -18.77 -1.43 27.69
C GLN A 255 -18.00 -2.73 27.95
N ALA A 256 -18.70 -3.86 28.12
CA ALA A 256 -18.06 -5.17 28.25
C ALA A 256 -17.30 -5.57 26.98
N ARG A 257 -17.90 -5.36 25.80
CA ARG A 257 -17.24 -5.62 24.50
C ARG A 257 -16.00 -4.76 24.32
N LEU A 258 -16.09 -3.48 24.69
CA LEU A 258 -14.99 -2.55 24.56
C LEU A 258 -13.85 -2.87 25.54
N ALA A 259 -14.17 -3.31 26.76
CA ALA A 259 -13.16 -3.76 27.72
C ALA A 259 -12.40 -4.99 27.19
N ALA A 260 -13.10 -5.94 26.58
CA ALA A 260 -12.48 -7.09 25.92
C ALA A 260 -11.57 -6.67 24.75
N GLU A 261 -12.04 -5.79 23.87
CA GLU A 261 -11.22 -5.29 22.75
C GLU A 261 -9.99 -4.50 23.25
N THR A 262 -10.13 -3.74 24.34
CA THR A 262 -9.01 -3.02 24.96
C THR A 262 -7.98 -3.98 25.52
N GLN A 263 -8.43 -5.10 26.13
CA GLN A 263 -7.55 -6.15 26.63
C GLN A 263 -6.78 -6.83 25.49
N GLU A 264 -7.43 -7.12 24.36
CA GLU A 264 -6.79 -7.69 23.17
C GLU A 264 -5.77 -6.72 22.57
N LYS A 265 -6.10 -5.43 22.44
CA LYS A 265 -5.15 -4.40 21.98
C LYS A 265 -3.93 -4.28 22.88
N ASN A 266 -4.12 -4.31 24.19
CA ASN A 266 -3.01 -4.29 25.14
C ASN A 266 -2.13 -5.55 25.03
N ALA A 267 -2.73 -6.72 24.80
CA ALA A 267 -1.99 -7.96 24.56
C ALA A 267 -1.17 -7.90 23.26
N LEU A 268 -1.73 -7.37 22.18
CA LEU A 268 -1.04 -7.17 20.90
C LEU A 268 0.13 -6.18 21.03
N ALA A 269 -0.07 -5.06 21.73
CA ALA A 269 1.00 -4.09 21.98
C ALA A 269 2.15 -4.72 22.79
N ALA A 270 1.83 -5.51 23.82
CA ALA A 270 2.82 -6.27 24.58
C ALA A 270 3.58 -7.29 23.70
N ALA A 271 2.89 -8.00 22.80
CA ALA A 271 3.53 -8.91 21.86
C ALA A 271 4.47 -8.19 20.87
N ILE A 272 4.07 -7.03 20.33
CA ILE A 272 4.90 -6.23 19.41
C ILE A 272 6.16 -5.72 20.12
N THR A 273 6.02 -5.22 21.35
CA THR A 273 7.16 -4.75 22.14
C THR A 273 8.13 -5.87 22.51
N ALA A 274 7.62 -7.05 22.88
CA ALA A 274 8.43 -8.24 23.10
C ALA A 274 9.19 -8.67 21.83
N SER A 275 8.52 -8.71 20.68
CA SER A 275 9.13 -9.03 19.38
C SER A 275 10.25 -8.06 19.01
N ARG A 276 10.06 -6.75 19.24
CA ARG A 276 11.11 -5.74 19.01
C ARG A 276 12.33 -5.95 19.89
N GLN A 277 12.12 -6.25 21.18
CA GLN A 277 13.22 -6.53 22.09
C GLN A 277 14.00 -7.78 21.67
N GLU A 278 13.30 -8.84 21.24
CA GLU A 278 13.94 -10.04 20.73
C GLU A 278 14.75 -9.76 19.45
N ALA A 279 14.19 -8.98 18.53
CA ALA A 279 14.90 -8.59 17.31
C ALA A 279 16.17 -7.78 17.61
N GLU A 280 16.12 -6.85 18.57
CA GLU A 280 17.30 -6.10 19.03
C GLU A 280 18.37 -7.02 19.63
N VAL A 281 17.97 -8.00 20.45
CA VAL A 281 18.89 -8.98 21.04
C VAL A 281 19.54 -9.82 19.94
N ARG A 282 18.76 -10.36 18.99
CA ARG A 282 19.29 -11.12 17.85
C ARG A 282 20.23 -10.28 16.99
N ASN A 283 19.91 -9.00 16.77
CA ASN A 283 20.75 -8.11 15.99
C ASN A 283 22.10 -7.85 16.69
N ARG A 284 22.10 -7.62 18.01
CA ARG A 284 23.34 -7.52 18.80
C ARG A 284 24.16 -8.82 18.75
N GLU A 285 23.50 -9.97 18.74
CA GLU A 285 24.18 -11.26 18.58
C GLU A 285 24.83 -11.41 17.19
N LEU A 286 24.12 -11.05 16.12
CA LEU A 286 24.66 -11.07 14.76
C LEU A 286 25.83 -10.10 14.59
N GLU A 287 25.74 -8.91 15.19
CA GLU A 287 26.82 -7.93 15.21
C GLU A 287 28.06 -8.49 15.92
N ALA A 288 27.90 -9.14 17.08
CA ALA A 288 29.00 -9.80 17.77
C ALA A 288 29.64 -10.93 16.93
N ARG A 289 28.82 -11.73 16.24
CA ARG A 289 29.31 -12.79 15.33
C ARG A 289 30.06 -12.19 14.12
N MET A 290 29.56 -11.10 13.55
CA MET A 290 30.25 -10.39 12.46
C MET A 290 31.60 -9.84 12.90
N GLN A 291 31.69 -9.26 14.09
CA GLN A 291 32.96 -8.80 14.67
C GLN A 291 33.93 -9.95 14.90
N GLN A 292 33.45 -11.10 15.40
CA GLN A 292 34.26 -12.31 15.57
C GLN A 292 34.82 -12.82 14.23
N LEU A 293 33.98 -12.91 13.20
CA LEU A 293 34.40 -13.30 11.85
C LEU A 293 35.39 -12.29 11.25
N GLY A 294 35.16 -11.00 11.47
CA GLY A 294 36.08 -9.94 11.06
C GLY A 294 37.48 -10.12 11.66
N GLN A 295 37.57 -10.46 12.95
CA GLN A 295 38.86 -10.75 13.60
C GLN A 295 39.54 -12.00 13.03
N GLN A 296 38.78 -13.06 12.72
CA GLN A 296 39.34 -14.27 12.10
C GLN A 296 39.88 -13.99 10.69
N VAL A 297 39.16 -13.22 9.87
CA VAL A 297 39.61 -12.82 8.53
C VAL A 297 40.87 -11.95 8.62
N ALA A 298 40.92 -11.01 9.57
CA ALA A 298 42.12 -10.19 9.81
C ALA A 298 43.34 -11.04 10.22
N GLN A 299 43.15 -12.09 11.03
CA GLN A 299 44.22 -13.04 11.38
C GLN A 299 44.72 -13.84 10.16
N LEU A 300 43.83 -14.22 9.25
CA LEU A 300 44.21 -14.91 8.01
C LEU A 300 44.92 -13.98 7.02
N GLN A 301 44.54 -12.70 6.94
CA GLN A 301 45.19 -11.72 6.07
C GLN A 301 46.57 -11.28 6.59
N THR A 302 46.74 -11.23 7.91
CA THR A 302 48.03 -10.91 8.54
C THR A 302 48.99 -12.10 8.58
N ARG A 303 48.54 -13.31 8.20
CA ARG A 303 49.41 -14.47 8.06
C ARG A 303 50.46 -14.17 6.98
N PRO A 304 51.73 -13.97 7.33
CA PRO A 304 52.74 -13.55 6.37
C PRO A 304 52.88 -14.63 5.31
N THR A 305 52.63 -14.26 4.06
CA THR A 305 52.94 -15.09 2.91
C THR A 305 54.45 -15.29 2.91
N ALA A 306 54.91 -16.45 3.42
CA ALA A 306 56.31 -16.78 3.44
C ALA A 306 56.83 -16.69 2.01
N THR A 307 57.70 -15.72 1.78
CA THR A 307 58.41 -15.51 0.54
C THR A 307 59.21 -16.76 0.23
N VAL A 308 58.71 -17.58 -0.70
CA VAL A 308 59.48 -18.68 -1.26
C VAL A 308 60.64 -18.06 -2.03
N SER A 309 61.81 -18.05 -1.39
CA SER A 309 63.06 -17.66 -2.02
C SER A 309 63.32 -18.66 -3.15
N ALA A 310 63.26 -18.16 -4.39
CA ALA A 310 63.52 -18.91 -5.60
C ALA A 310 65.00 -19.33 -5.63
N ALA A 311 65.30 -20.53 -5.12
CA ALA A 311 66.55 -21.22 -5.39
C ALA A 311 66.41 -21.97 -6.72
N ALA A 312 67.07 -21.43 -7.75
CA ALA A 312 67.26 -22.07 -9.03
C ALA A 312 68.00 -23.40 -8.88
N ALA A 313 67.49 -24.47 -9.50
CA ALA A 313 68.24 -25.69 -9.76
C ALA A 313 67.70 -26.43 -11.00
N PRO A 314 68.56 -27.19 -11.71
CA PRO A 314 68.49 -27.32 -13.16
C PRO A 314 67.74 -28.57 -13.65
N THR A 315 67.36 -28.45 -14.92
CA THR A 315 66.90 -29.46 -15.86
C THR A 315 67.62 -30.81 -15.70
N THR A 316 66.87 -31.87 -15.43
CA THR A 316 67.34 -33.25 -15.62
C THR A 316 66.35 -33.98 -16.54
N ILE A 317 66.87 -34.39 -17.70
CA ILE A 317 66.18 -35.14 -18.75
C ILE A 317 66.52 -36.61 -18.56
N VAL A 318 65.56 -37.52 -18.35
CA VAL A 318 65.74 -38.98 -18.46
C VAL A 318 64.40 -39.65 -18.87
N PRO A 319 64.40 -40.76 -19.64
CA PRO A 319 63.34 -41.09 -20.59
C PRO A 319 62.37 -42.23 -20.20
N ALA A 320 61.37 -42.38 -21.08
CA ALA A 320 60.42 -43.46 -21.35
C ALA A 320 60.64 -44.87 -20.78
N ALA A 321 59.56 -45.48 -20.24
CA ALA A 321 59.19 -46.89 -20.45
C ALA A 321 57.76 -47.26 -19.93
N ALA A 322 56.94 -47.82 -20.84
CA ALA A 322 55.86 -48.84 -20.72
C ALA A 322 54.78 -48.76 -19.60
N ALA A 323 53.50 -48.44 -19.89
CA ALA A 323 52.36 -49.31 -20.36
C ALA A 323 51.47 -49.83 -19.19
N PRO A 324 50.22 -50.35 -19.35
CA PRO A 324 49.18 -50.28 -20.40
C PRO A 324 47.71 -49.98 -19.89
N GLY A 325 46.77 -49.72 -20.82
CA GLY A 325 45.30 -49.92 -20.66
C GLY A 325 44.55 -48.92 -19.74
N THR A 326 43.32 -48.47 -19.98
CA THR A 326 42.18 -49.01 -20.74
C THR A 326 41.32 -47.84 -21.26
N ALA A 327 40.76 -48.04 -22.45
CA ALA A 327 39.83 -47.15 -23.12
C ALA A 327 38.50 -46.97 -22.36
N SER A 328 37.95 -45.76 -22.43
CA SER A 328 36.50 -45.53 -22.52
C SER A 328 36.27 -44.16 -23.13
N ALA A 329 35.86 -44.17 -24.39
CA ALA A 329 35.47 -43.01 -25.16
C ALA A 329 34.01 -42.66 -24.85
N SER A 330 33.75 -41.42 -24.42
CA SER A 330 32.41 -40.84 -24.49
C SER A 330 32.39 -39.81 -25.61
N SER A 331 31.56 -40.10 -26.59
CA SER A 331 31.31 -39.38 -27.83
C SER A 331 30.69 -38.00 -27.59
N ALA A 332 31.35 -36.95 -28.06
CA ALA A 332 30.73 -35.65 -28.29
C ALA A 332 30.16 -35.60 -29.73
N PRO A 333 28.92 -35.08 -29.95
CA PRO A 333 28.36 -34.99 -31.29
C PRO A 333 28.98 -33.84 -32.08
N VAL A 334 29.47 -34.20 -33.26
CA VAL A 334 29.97 -33.33 -34.33
C VAL A 334 28.82 -32.52 -34.92
N VAL A 335 28.88 -31.19 -34.76
CA VAL A 335 28.03 -30.23 -35.47
C VAL A 335 28.64 -29.96 -36.86
N LYS A 336 27.82 -30.18 -37.88
CA LYS A 336 28.14 -30.06 -39.31
C LYS A 336 28.12 -28.58 -39.73
N PRO A 337 29.14 -28.06 -40.44
CA PRO A 337 29.06 -26.73 -41.04
C PRO A 337 28.35 -26.81 -42.40
N ARG A 338 27.39 -25.90 -42.64
CA ARG A 338 26.76 -25.68 -43.95
C ARG A 338 27.16 -24.29 -44.46
N PRO A 339 27.62 -24.15 -45.72
CA PRO A 339 28.09 -22.88 -46.25
C PRO A 339 26.97 -22.12 -46.98
N GLY A 340 27.10 -20.78 -46.95
CA GLY A 340 26.86 -19.93 -48.11
C GLY A 340 25.44 -19.40 -48.34
N GLY A 341 25.18 -18.20 -47.84
CA GLY A 341 24.07 -17.35 -48.26
C GLY A 341 24.46 -15.88 -48.11
N LEU A 342 25.04 -15.30 -49.16
CA LEU A 342 25.30 -13.87 -49.30
C LEU A 342 23.97 -13.12 -49.44
N HIS A 343 23.68 -12.19 -48.53
CA HIS A 343 22.77 -11.07 -48.80
C HIS A 343 23.39 -9.75 -48.33
N PRO A 344 23.28 -8.68 -49.14
CA PRO A 344 23.96 -7.41 -48.88
C PRO A 344 23.27 -6.59 -47.80
N ALA A 345 24.10 -5.97 -46.96
CA ALA A 345 23.75 -4.92 -46.05
C ALA A 345 23.44 -3.62 -46.81
N THR A 346 22.28 -3.02 -46.54
CA THR A 346 22.11 -1.55 -46.45
C THR A 346 20.81 -1.24 -45.70
N ALA A 347 20.92 -0.75 -44.47
CA ALA A 347 19.88 0.07 -43.85
C ALA A 347 20.56 1.10 -42.94
N THR A 348 20.69 2.31 -43.46
CA THR A 348 21.10 3.49 -42.71
C THR A 348 20.05 3.78 -41.64
N ALA A 349 20.41 3.61 -40.37
CA ALA A 349 19.58 3.99 -39.24
C ALA A 349 19.46 5.52 -39.22
N GLN A 350 18.36 6.03 -39.79
CA GLN A 350 17.98 7.42 -39.69
C GLN A 350 17.61 7.71 -38.23
N TRP A 351 18.48 8.44 -37.53
CA TRP A 351 18.19 9.11 -36.28
C TRP A 351 17.04 10.11 -36.50
N ARG A 352 15.81 9.64 -36.28
CA ARG A 352 14.66 10.51 -36.11
C ARG A 352 14.59 10.88 -34.64
N LEU A 353 15.12 12.05 -34.29
CA LEU A 353 14.79 12.70 -33.03
C LEU A 353 13.27 12.79 -32.94
N GLN A 354 12.69 11.99 -32.05
CA GLN A 354 11.26 11.97 -31.79
C GLN A 354 10.88 13.21 -30.96
N TRP A 355 10.79 14.36 -31.65
CA TRP A 355 10.22 15.61 -31.15
C TRP A 355 8.90 15.49 -30.34
N PRO A 356 8.00 14.50 -30.57
CA PRO A 356 6.83 14.35 -29.68
C PRO A 356 7.20 14.04 -28.22
N ARG A 357 8.35 13.41 -27.95
CA ARG A 357 8.78 13.09 -26.57
C ARG A 357 9.37 14.30 -25.86
N ALA A 358 10.11 15.15 -26.57
CA ALA A 358 10.60 16.42 -26.00
C ALA A 358 9.44 17.40 -25.70
N ALA A 359 8.37 17.39 -26.51
CA ALA A 359 7.17 18.18 -26.25
C ALA A 359 6.41 17.72 -25.00
N LEU A 360 6.35 16.41 -24.74
CA LEU A 360 5.75 15.85 -23.53
C LEU A 360 6.54 16.20 -22.27
N VAL A 361 7.88 16.18 -22.33
CA VAL A 361 8.75 16.57 -21.20
C VAL A 361 8.66 18.07 -20.90
N LEU A 362 8.62 18.93 -21.92
CA LEU A 362 8.37 20.36 -21.73
C LEU A 362 6.96 20.64 -21.21
N GLY A 363 5.95 19.88 -21.64
CA GLY A 363 4.59 19.97 -21.12
C GLY A 363 4.48 19.56 -19.65
N LEU A 364 5.18 18.49 -19.24
CA LEU A 364 5.20 18.01 -17.86
C LEU A 364 5.94 19.00 -16.93
N LEU A 365 7.07 19.54 -17.38
CA LEU A 365 7.81 20.58 -16.63
C LEU A 365 6.99 21.88 -16.50
N ALA A 366 6.24 22.27 -17.54
CA ALA A 366 5.33 23.40 -17.47
C ALA A 366 4.13 23.14 -16.54
N ALA A 367 3.59 21.91 -16.53
CA ALA A 367 2.49 21.53 -15.64
C ALA A 367 2.90 21.48 -14.17
N ILE A 368 4.12 21.01 -13.86
CA ILE A 368 4.66 21.00 -12.50
C ILE A 368 4.97 22.43 -12.03
N GLY A 369 5.50 23.29 -12.92
CA GLY A 369 5.68 24.71 -12.64
C GLY A 369 4.37 25.45 -12.36
N ALA A 370 3.29 25.12 -13.07
CA ALA A 370 1.96 25.70 -12.85
C ALA A 370 1.27 25.15 -11.58
N GLY A 371 1.44 23.87 -11.26
CA GLY A 371 0.90 23.25 -10.04
C GLY A 371 1.50 23.82 -8.76
N GLY A 372 2.81 24.12 -8.76
CA GLY A 372 3.46 24.78 -7.62
C GLY A 372 2.97 26.21 -7.38
N TRP A 373 2.64 26.95 -8.45
CA TRP A 373 2.13 28.32 -8.35
C TRP A 373 0.68 28.38 -7.83
N ALA A 374 -0.15 27.40 -8.16
CA ALA A 374 -1.54 27.33 -7.72
C ALA A 374 -1.69 27.06 -6.21
N VAL A 375 -0.84 26.19 -5.64
CA VAL A 375 -0.86 25.90 -4.19
C VAL A 375 -0.40 27.10 -3.37
N GLN A 376 0.54 27.90 -3.89
CA GLN A 376 1.02 29.10 -3.19
C GLN A 376 0.00 30.26 -3.21
N HIS A 377 -0.92 30.29 -4.17
CA HIS A 377 -1.94 31.36 -4.28
C HIS A 377 -3.29 31.04 -3.61
N TYR A 378 -3.55 29.79 -3.22
CA TYR A 378 -4.80 29.41 -2.52
C TYR A 378 -4.75 29.58 -0.99
N VAL A 379 -3.59 29.88 -0.40
CA VAL A 379 -3.45 30.22 1.03
C VAL A 379 -3.43 31.74 1.22
N ARG A 380 -4.37 32.45 0.59
CA ARG A 380 -4.64 33.86 0.90
C ARG A 380 -6.05 33.95 1.49
N PRO A 381 -6.19 34.34 2.76
CA PRO A 381 -7.52 34.46 3.37
C PRO A 381 -8.36 35.45 2.57
N PRO A 382 -9.65 35.17 2.34
CA PRO A 382 -10.50 36.05 1.56
C PRO A 382 -10.58 37.41 2.26
N ALA A 383 -10.07 38.44 1.58
CA ALA A 383 -10.34 39.81 1.96
C ALA A 383 -11.86 40.00 1.89
N SER A 384 -12.44 40.41 3.01
CA SER A 384 -13.84 40.80 3.13
C SER A 384 -14.19 41.83 2.06
N SER A 385 -14.93 41.41 1.04
CA SER A 385 -15.57 42.31 0.10
C SER A 385 -16.58 43.15 0.87
N GLY A 386 -16.29 44.45 0.97
CA GLY A 386 -17.20 45.44 1.52
C GLY A 386 -18.49 45.49 0.70
N GLU A 387 -19.58 45.12 1.35
CA GLU A 387 -20.94 45.27 0.84
C GLU A 387 -21.24 46.76 0.72
N THR A 388 -21.12 47.26 -0.50
CA THR A 388 -21.41 48.65 -0.84
C THR A 388 -22.89 48.74 -1.20
N ARG A 389 -23.67 49.29 -0.26
CA ARG A 389 -24.70 50.32 -0.50
C ARG A 389 -25.75 50.02 -1.57
N SER A 390 -26.98 49.76 -1.12
CA SER A 390 -28.20 50.26 -1.77
C SER A 390 -29.32 50.46 -0.74
N GLN A 391 -29.64 51.72 -0.50
CA GLN A 391 -30.92 52.21 0.06
C GLN A 391 -32.01 52.06 -1.02
N PRO A 392 -33.31 51.89 -0.67
CA PRO A 392 -34.11 53.03 -0.22
C PRO A 392 -35.03 52.78 0.99
N ARG A 393 -35.16 53.89 1.70
CA ARG A 393 -36.08 54.32 2.75
C ARG A 393 -37.56 54.07 2.41
N GLU A 394 -38.32 53.53 3.36
CA GLU A 394 -39.68 54.00 3.67
C GLU A 394 -40.12 53.60 5.09
N ASP A 395 -40.93 54.47 5.67
CA ASP A 395 -41.27 54.68 7.08
C ASP A 395 -42.05 53.56 7.76
N GLN A 396 -41.77 53.25 9.05
CA GLN A 396 -42.79 52.82 10.02
C GLN A 396 -42.25 52.92 11.47
N PRO A 397 -42.99 53.52 12.43
CA PRO A 397 -42.50 53.83 13.77
C PRO A 397 -42.79 52.75 14.82
N ASP A 398 -41.94 52.76 15.85
CA ASP A 398 -42.13 52.42 17.26
C ASP A 398 -43.05 51.25 17.64
N THR A 399 -42.43 50.20 18.16
CA THR A 399 -42.98 49.43 19.29
C THR A 399 -41.83 48.87 20.10
N ASP A 400 -41.61 49.50 21.26
CA ASP A 400 -40.92 48.92 22.39
C ASP A 400 -41.62 47.62 22.78
N GLU A 401 -40.90 46.50 22.80
CA GLU A 401 -41.19 45.36 23.66
C GLU A 401 -39.97 44.43 23.69
N GLU A 402 -39.21 44.55 24.78
CA GLU A 402 -38.66 43.44 25.57
C GLU A 402 -38.48 42.10 24.83
N ASN A 403 -37.25 41.80 24.40
CA ASN A 403 -36.82 40.41 24.26
C ASN A 403 -35.36 40.25 24.68
N LEU A 404 -35.22 40.10 26.00
CA LEU A 404 -34.03 39.63 26.68
C LEU A 404 -33.82 38.13 26.38
N GLU A 405 -32.54 37.78 26.21
CA GLU A 405 -31.95 36.49 26.61
C GLU A 405 -32.29 35.22 25.82
N ALA A 406 -31.43 34.87 24.86
CA ALA A 406 -30.72 33.57 24.81
C ALA A 406 -29.80 33.51 23.58
N ALA A 407 -28.71 34.28 23.59
CA ALA A 407 -27.58 33.99 22.72
C ALA A 407 -26.84 32.76 23.29
N ALA A 408 -26.83 31.66 22.54
CA ALA A 408 -26.03 30.49 22.87
C ALA A 408 -24.54 30.89 22.98
N PRO A 409 -23.81 30.42 24.01
CA PRO A 409 -22.40 30.74 24.17
C PRO A 409 -21.60 30.10 23.03
N THR A 410 -20.90 30.94 22.27
CA THR A 410 -19.99 30.52 21.21
C THR A 410 -18.71 29.96 21.83
N LEU A 411 -18.37 28.73 21.42
CA LEU A 411 -17.26 27.88 21.88
C LEU A 411 -15.87 28.36 21.39
N PHE A 412 -15.61 29.67 21.31
CA PHE A 412 -14.36 30.22 20.76
C PHE A 412 -13.63 31.22 21.66
N ASP A 413 -14.05 31.40 22.92
CA ASP A 413 -13.39 32.31 23.87
C ASP A 413 -12.69 31.60 25.04
N ILE A 414 -12.28 30.33 24.84
CA ILE A 414 -11.34 29.67 25.75
C ILE A 414 -9.93 29.91 25.21
N GLN A 415 -9.37 31.06 25.58
CA GLN A 415 -7.93 31.25 25.48
C GLN A 415 -7.24 30.22 26.39
N PRO A 416 -6.17 29.54 25.94
CA PRO A 416 -5.39 28.73 26.85
C PRO A 416 -4.63 29.68 27.77
N ASP A 417 -5.14 29.86 28.98
CA ASP A 417 -4.36 30.41 30.07
C ASP A 417 -3.12 29.54 30.24
N THR A 418 -1.98 30.14 29.94
CA THR A 418 -0.66 29.59 30.24
C THR A 418 -0.48 29.62 31.75
N MET A 419 -0.97 28.58 32.45
CA MET A 419 -0.58 28.34 33.83
C MET A 419 0.92 28.07 33.86
N GLN A 420 1.68 29.10 34.24
CA GLN A 420 3.04 28.95 34.71
C GLN A 420 2.99 28.13 36.00
N LEU A 421 3.36 26.86 35.92
CA LEU A 421 3.68 26.06 37.10
C LEU A 421 5.02 26.58 37.64
N GLU A 422 4.95 27.33 38.73
CA GLU A 422 6.09 27.59 39.61
C GLU A 422 6.66 26.24 40.10
N PRO A 423 7.99 26.03 40.03
CA PRO A 423 8.60 24.85 40.61
C PRO A 423 8.55 24.95 42.14
N GLU A 424 7.69 24.14 42.77
CA GLU A 424 7.75 23.93 44.21
C GLU A 424 9.11 23.29 44.60
N PRO A 425 9.76 23.75 45.68
CA PRO A 425 10.96 23.13 46.21
C PRO A 425 10.56 21.82 46.89
N THR A 426 11.04 20.70 46.36
CA THR A 426 10.92 19.40 47.02
C THR A 426 11.79 19.40 48.27
N ASP A 427 11.10 19.57 49.40
CA ASP A 427 11.67 19.42 50.72
C ASP A 427 11.92 17.93 51.02
N SER A 428 12.99 17.72 51.77
CA SER A 428 13.57 16.41 52.06
C SER A 428 12.68 15.61 53.00
N VAL A 429 12.35 14.35 52.66
CA VAL A 429 12.05 13.34 53.68
C VAL A 429 12.68 11.99 53.28
N GLU A 430 13.76 11.73 54.00
CA GLU A 430 14.39 10.45 54.29
C GLU A 430 13.34 9.39 54.69
N GLY A 431 13.30 8.26 53.96
CA GLY A 431 12.28 7.23 54.14
C GLY A 431 12.72 5.85 53.66
N THR A 432 13.62 5.25 54.44
CA THR A 432 13.87 3.82 54.66
C THR A 432 13.22 2.81 53.71
N ALA A 433 14.06 2.10 52.97
CA ALA A 433 13.74 0.91 52.19
C ALA A 433 13.23 -0.27 53.05
N PRO A 434 12.27 -1.07 52.57
CA PRO A 434 12.12 -2.46 52.96
C PRO A 434 12.68 -3.41 51.88
N GLU A 435 13.43 -4.40 52.35
CA GLU A 435 13.93 -5.57 51.62
C GLU A 435 12.86 -6.27 50.74
N PRO A 436 13.22 -6.78 49.55
CA PRO A 436 12.39 -7.71 48.82
C PRO A 436 12.51 -9.12 49.39
N ILE A 437 11.39 -9.66 49.87
CA ILE A 437 11.21 -11.04 50.29
C ILE A 437 11.13 -11.94 49.05
N GLU A 438 12.02 -12.95 48.98
CA GLU A 438 11.98 -14.03 47.98
C GLU A 438 10.69 -14.87 48.11
N PRO A 439 10.00 -15.22 47.01
CA PRO A 439 8.93 -16.21 47.05
C PRO A 439 9.50 -17.64 47.03
N ARG A 440 9.15 -18.41 48.07
CA ARG A 440 9.29 -19.88 48.12
C ARG A 440 8.28 -20.55 47.18
N PRO A 441 8.63 -21.66 46.50
CA PRO A 441 7.71 -22.40 45.65
C PRO A 441 7.27 -23.70 46.33
N GLU A 442 6.24 -23.71 47.18
CA GLU A 442 5.55 -24.94 47.57
C GLU A 442 4.09 -24.65 47.92
N GLU A 443 3.16 -24.95 47.00
CA GLU A 443 1.85 -25.47 47.39
C GLU A 443 1.18 -26.21 46.22
N THR A 444 1.43 -27.52 46.21
CA THR A 444 0.60 -28.54 45.58
C THR A 444 -0.68 -28.74 46.38
N MET A 445 -1.85 -28.47 45.79
CA MET A 445 -3.18 -28.99 46.15
C MET A 445 -4.15 -28.53 45.05
N ASP A 446 -5.18 -29.23 44.61
CA ASP A 446 -5.71 -30.55 44.89
C ASP A 446 -6.66 -30.89 43.73
N SER A 447 -6.93 -32.17 43.58
CA SER A 447 -7.63 -32.85 42.50
C SER A 447 -9.08 -32.38 42.34
N VAL A 448 -9.47 -32.00 41.11
CA VAL A 448 -10.89 -31.86 40.74
C VAL A 448 -11.42 -33.23 40.31
N ALA A 449 -12.28 -33.80 41.15
CA ALA A 449 -13.05 -35.00 40.86
C ALA A 449 -14.16 -34.68 39.83
N ALA A 450 -14.24 -35.51 38.79
CA ALA A 450 -15.35 -35.55 37.84
C ALA A 450 -16.60 -36.18 38.50
N PRO A 451 -17.82 -35.69 38.22
CA PRO A 451 -19.02 -36.42 38.59
C PRO A 451 -19.32 -37.53 37.56
N ASP A 452 -19.62 -38.68 38.15
CA ASP A 452 -20.09 -39.94 37.56
C ASP A 452 -21.51 -39.73 37.00
N GLU A 453 -21.67 -39.80 35.67
CA GLU A 453 -22.99 -39.91 35.03
C GLU A 453 -23.40 -41.38 34.97
N GLY A 454 -24.37 -41.75 35.80
CA GLY A 454 -25.04 -43.04 35.78
C GLY A 454 -26.51 -42.93 35.37
N ILE A 455 -26.82 -43.58 34.23
CA ILE A 455 -28.09 -44.17 33.76
C ILE A 455 -29.26 -43.22 33.46
#